data_AF-A0A1A8F637-F1
#
_entry.id   AF-A0A1A8F637-F1
#
_cell.length_a   1.000
_cell.length_b   1.000
_cell.length_c   1.000
_cell.angle_alpha   90.00
_cell.angle_beta   90.00
_cell.angle_gamma   90.00
#
_symmetry.space_group_name_H-M   'P 1'
#
loop_
_entity.id
_entity.type
_entity.pdbx_description
1 polymer ?
#
loop_
_entity_poly.entity_id
_entity_poly.type
_entity_poly.pdbx_seq_one_letter_code
_entity_poly.pdbx_strand_id
1 'polypeptide(L)'
;MRSPYFPARTVLFHKEPNGVTYRVPALIYLSRFRTFLAFCEERLSPSDSQAHLLIMRKGTFYRNYVEWEDMRVLGTAFLPGHRSMNPCPVYDEFTGTLLLFFIAVLGNTSESYQLVTGNNVTRLCYISSTDGGDSWSPVTDLTKAVIGDTIKEWATFALGPGHGIQLKSGRLLIPAYSYHIDCKECFGQLCQTTPHSFCFHSD
;
A
#
# COMPACT_ATOMS: atom_id res chain seq x y z
N MET A 1 -22.77 29.33 21.07
CA MET A 1 -22.44 28.20 20.16
C MET A 1 -20.93 28.02 20.18
N ARG A 2 -20.40 26.84 20.55
CA ARG A 2 -18.96 26.58 20.45
C ARG A 2 -18.60 26.46 18.97
N SER A 3 -17.67 27.28 18.50
CA SER A 3 -17.07 27.11 17.17
C SER A 3 -16.59 25.67 17.02
N PRO A 4 -16.80 25.00 15.87
CA PRO A 4 -16.20 23.70 15.64
C PRO A 4 -14.68 23.84 15.82
N TYR A 5 -14.13 23.11 16.79
CA TYR A 5 -12.69 23.02 16.99
C TYR A 5 -12.15 22.13 15.89
N PHE A 6 -11.60 22.75 14.84
CA PHE A 6 -10.83 22.01 13.85
C PHE A 6 -9.47 21.68 14.45
N PRO A 7 -9.03 20.41 14.43
CA PRO A 7 -7.68 20.08 14.83
C PRO A 7 -6.67 20.88 13.98
N ALA A 8 -5.55 21.25 14.58
CA ALA A 8 -4.48 21.95 13.87
C ALA A 8 -4.06 21.15 12.63
N ARG A 9 -3.87 21.85 11.51
CA ARG A 9 -3.37 21.23 10.28
C ARG A 9 -1.85 21.14 10.35
N THR A 10 -1.33 19.94 10.21
CA THR A 10 0.12 19.67 10.20
C THR A 10 0.49 18.99 8.89
N VAL A 11 1.51 19.52 8.22
CA VAL A 11 2.10 18.88 7.03
C VAL A 11 3.09 17.81 7.51
N LEU A 12 2.82 16.54 7.18
CA LEU A 12 3.67 15.41 7.60
C LEU A 12 4.77 15.09 6.58
N PHE A 13 4.47 15.28 5.30
CA PHE A 13 5.34 14.97 4.18
C PHE A 13 5.32 16.15 3.23
N HIS A 14 6.51 16.68 2.92
CA HIS A 14 6.69 17.87 2.08
C HIS A 14 7.65 17.53 0.94
N LYS A 15 7.39 18.04 -0.26
CA LYS A 15 8.28 17.84 -1.42
C LYS A 15 9.69 18.34 -1.10
N GLU A 16 10.69 17.53 -1.40
CA GLU A 16 12.08 17.92 -1.15
C GLU A 16 12.64 18.81 -2.29
N PRO A 17 13.63 19.67 -2.00
CA PRO A 17 14.28 20.50 -3.02
C PRO A 17 14.93 19.71 -4.16
N ASN A 18 15.39 18.49 -3.88
CA ASN A 18 16.02 17.58 -4.85
C ASN A 18 15.01 16.94 -5.83
N GLY A 19 13.70 17.18 -5.67
CA GLY A 19 12.64 16.63 -6.51
C GLY A 19 11.92 15.41 -5.92
N VAL A 20 12.38 14.85 -4.79
CA VAL A 20 11.69 13.75 -4.10
C VAL A 20 10.29 14.20 -3.67
N THR A 21 9.30 13.35 -3.94
CA THR A 21 7.89 13.59 -3.59
C THR A 21 7.31 12.45 -2.79
N TYR A 22 6.29 12.77 -1.99
CA TYR A 22 5.60 11.82 -1.15
C TYR A 22 4.13 11.73 -1.57
N ARG A 23 3.70 10.54 -2.01
CA ARG A 23 2.37 10.33 -2.60
C ARG A 23 1.73 9.05 -2.09
N VAL A 24 0.45 8.87 -2.44
CA VAL A 24 -0.33 7.66 -2.09
C VAL A 24 -0.40 7.46 -0.57
N PRO A 25 -1.12 8.34 0.15
CA PRO A 25 -1.18 8.31 1.59
C PRO A 25 -2.02 7.13 2.09
N ALA A 26 -1.59 6.55 3.21
CA ALA A 26 -2.38 5.65 4.02
C ALA A 26 -2.27 6.04 5.50
N LEU A 27 -3.36 5.87 6.26
CA LEU A 27 -3.43 6.24 7.66
C LEU A 27 -4.17 5.17 8.42
N ILE A 28 -3.63 4.75 9.56
CA ILE A 28 -4.31 3.85 10.49
C ILE A 28 -4.15 4.36 11.93
N TYR A 29 -5.21 4.22 12.72
CA TYR A 29 -5.19 4.49 14.15
C TYR A 29 -5.20 3.17 14.91
N LEU A 30 -4.24 3.02 15.83
CA LEU A 30 -4.13 1.84 16.68
C LEU A 30 -4.62 2.20 18.08
N SER A 31 -5.88 1.87 18.37
CA SER A 31 -6.55 2.19 19.64
C SER A 31 -5.76 1.69 20.86
N ARG A 32 -5.24 0.46 20.80
CA ARG A 32 -4.43 -0.19 21.84
C ARG A 32 -3.18 0.61 22.23
N PHE A 33 -2.55 1.25 21.25
CA PHE A 33 -1.31 2.01 21.44
C PHE A 33 -1.57 3.52 21.57
N ARG A 34 -2.79 3.97 21.24
CA ARG A 34 -3.16 5.39 21.08
C ARG A 34 -2.25 6.13 20.10
N THR A 35 -1.90 5.47 19.01
CA THR A 35 -0.99 6.00 17.99
C THR A 35 -1.63 6.01 16.60
N PHE A 36 -1.32 7.03 15.83
CA PHE A 36 -1.52 7.05 14.38
C PHE A 36 -0.24 6.61 13.68
N LEU A 37 -0.39 5.85 12.60
CA LEU A 37 0.69 5.58 11.66
C LEU A 37 0.28 6.12 10.29
N ALA A 38 1.04 7.11 9.80
CA ALA A 38 0.85 7.70 8.49
C ALA A 38 1.93 7.17 7.54
N PHE A 39 1.51 6.53 6.45
CA PHE A 39 2.36 5.94 5.44
C PHE A 39 2.23 6.68 4.12
N CYS A 40 3.27 6.66 3.30
CA CYS A 40 3.20 7.06 1.91
C CYS A 40 4.35 6.43 1.10
N GLU A 41 4.26 6.55 -0.22
CA GLU A 41 5.36 6.28 -1.13
C GLU A 41 6.34 7.46 -1.14
N GLU A 42 7.62 7.16 -0.96
CA GLU A 42 8.70 8.04 -1.42
C GLU A 42 8.93 7.79 -2.91
N ARG A 43 8.97 8.87 -3.69
CA ARG A 43 9.23 8.83 -5.13
C ARG A 43 10.35 9.77 -5.51
N LEU A 44 11.27 9.31 -6.35
CA LEU A 44 12.40 10.11 -6.85
C LEU A 44 11.95 11.25 -7.80
N SER A 45 10.74 11.14 -8.34
CA SER A 45 10.05 12.20 -9.07
C SER A 45 8.52 12.02 -8.89
N PRO A 46 7.68 12.96 -9.35
CA PRO A 46 6.23 12.79 -9.29
C PRO A 46 5.68 11.54 -10.02
N SER A 47 6.43 10.96 -10.96
CA SER A 47 6.01 9.79 -11.76
C SER A 47 5.75 8.54 -10.91
N ASP A 48 4.69 7.80 -11.21
CA ASP A 48 4.36 6.52 -10.56
C ASP A 48 5.47 5.47 -10.77
N SER A 49 6.11 5.47 -11.95
CA SER A 49 7.23 4.56 -12.27
C SER A 49 8.54 4.91 -11.55
N GLN A 50 8.55 5.99 -10.76
CA GLN A 50 9.69 6.46 -9.97
C GLN A 50 9.41 6.37 -8.46
N ALA A 51 8.37 5.62 -8.07
CA ALA A 51 8.25 5.14 -6.70
C ALA A 51 9.48 4.30 -6.32
N HIS A 52 9.86 4.38 -5.05
CA HIS A 52 11.09 3.79 -4.55
C HIS A 52 10.82 2.94 -3.31
N LEU A 53 10.50 3.60 -2.20
CA LEU A 53 10.33 2.99 -0.89
C LEU A 53 9.03 3.44 -0.22
N LEU A 54 8.60 2.68 0.79
CA LEU A 54 7.54 3.12 1.69
C LEU A 54 8.17 3.81 2.90
N ILE A 55 7.57 4.93 3.29
CA ILE A 55 7.96 5.69 4.47
C ILE A 55 6.79 5.83 5.42
N MET A 56 7.10 6.05 6.69
CA MET A 56 6.09 6.31 7.71
C MET A 56 6.47 7.43 8.67
N ARG A 57 5.46 8.02 9.31
CA ARG A 57 5.57 8.74 10.58
C ARG A 57 4.64 8.10 11.60
N LYS A 58 5.12 7.94 12.82
CA LYS A 58 4.32 7.53 13.98
C LYS A 58 3.92 8.77 14.77
N GLY A 59 2.67 8.81 15.22
CA GLY A 59 2.13 9.94 15.94
C GLY A 59 1.40 9.50 17.20
N THR A 60 1.76 10.03 18.37
CA THR A 60 1.07 9.73 19.63
C THR A 60 -0.13 10.65 19.79
N PHE A 61 -1.32 10.09 20.03
CA PHE A 61 -2.56 10.84 20.15
C PHE A 61 -2.85 11.25 21.59
N TYR A 62 -2.85 12.56 21.84
CA TYR A 62 -3.14 13.20 23.12
C TYR A 62 -4.44 13.99 23.04
N ARG A 63 -5.55 13.39 23.50
CA ARG A 63 -6.89 13.99 23.64
C ARG A 63 -7.44 14.66 22.36
N ASN A 64 -6.86 15.79 21.94
CA ASN A 64 -7.24 16.62 20.81
C ASN A 64 -6.08 16.98 19.85
N TYR A 65 -4.88 16.45 20.05
CA TYR A 65 -3.73 16.66 19.14
C TYR A 65 -2.88 15.39 18.97
N VAL A 66 -2.02 15.37 17.95
CA VAL A 66 -1.08 14.29 17.66
C VAL A 66 0.33 14.86 17.66
N GLU A 67 1.23 14.25 18.42
CA GLU A 67 2.67 14.54 18.35
C GLU A 67 3.32 13.54 17.41
N TRP A 68 3.89 14.03 16.32
CA TRP A 68 4.50 13.20 15.28
C TRP A 68 6.00 13.06 15.49
N GLU A 69 6.47 11.83 15.42
CA GLU A 69 7.89 11.49 15.38
C GLU A 69 8.49 11.79 13.99
N ASP A 70 9.82 11.69 13.91
CA ASP A 70 10.55 11.81 12.66
C ASP A 70 10.15 10.75 11.63
N MET A 71 10.36 11.11 10.36
CA MET A 71 10.12 10.21 9.24
C MET A 71 11.05 8.99 9.32
N ARG A 72 10.50 7.81 9.04
CA ARG A 72 11.24 6.54 9.00
C ARG A 72 11.00 5.83 7.68
N VAL A 73 12.08 5.29 7.10
CA VAL A 73 12.00 4.37 5.97
C VAL A 73 11.61 2.99 6.47
N LEU A 74 10.65 2.34 5.81
CA LEU A 74 10.28 0.96 6.10
C LEU A 74 11.24 0.01 5.36
N GLY A 75 12.45 -0.14 5.89
CA GLY A 75 13.54 -0.90 5.24
C GLY A 75 13.23 -2.38 4.98
N THR A 76 12.25 -2.96 5.67
CA THR A 76 11.81 -4.35 5.42
C THR A 76 10.67 -4.46 4.41
N ALA A 77 10.01 -3.35 4.04
CA ALA A 77 8.93 -3.31 3.04
C ALA A 77 9.49 -3.24 1.61
N PHE A 78 10.39 -4.16 1.25
CA PHE A 78 11.09 -4.15 -0.03
C PHE A 78 11.34 -5.56 -0.54
N LEU A 79 11.19 -5.74 -1.85
CA LEU A 79 11.58 -6.96 -2.57
C LEU A 79 12.74 -6.63 -3.52
N PRO A 80 13.84 -7.41 -3.55
CA PRO A 80 15.00 -7.13 -4.39
C PRO A 80 14.64 -6.85 -5.86
N GLY A 81 15.13 -5.73 -6.38
CA GLY A 81 14.88 -5.29 -7.76
C GLY A 81 13.48 -4.73 -8.03
N HIS A 82 12.64 -4.56 -7.00
CA HIS A 82 11.29 -4.02 -7.14
C HIS A 82 11.15 -2.68 -6.40
N ARG A 83 10.24 -1.83 -6.89
CA ARG A 83 9.77 -0.65 -6.16
C ARG A 83 8.52 -0.98 -5.35
N SER A 84 8.42 -0.43 -4.15
CA SER A 84 7.26 -0.64 -3.27
C SER A 84 6.25 0.49 -3.44
N MET A 85 4.97 0.14 -3.58
CA MET A 85 3.87 1.06 -3.90
C MET A 85 2.59 0.70 -3.16
N ASN A 86 1.63 1.62 -3.11
CA ASN A 86 0.28 1.45 -2.58
C ASN A 86 0.23 0.85 -1.17
N PRO A 87 0.76 1.55 -0.14
CA PRO A 87 0.65 1.09 1.23
C PRO A 87 -0.82 0.96 1.63
N CYS A 88 -1.16 -0.17 2.25
CA CYS A 88 -2.50 -0.52 2.71
C CYS A 88 -2.42 -1.21 4.09
N PRO A 89 -2.30 -0.45 5.19
CA PRO A 89 -2.32 -0.99 6.54
C PRO A 89 -3.70 -1.53 6.92
N VAL A 90 -3.71 -2.60 7.70
CA VAL A 90 -4.87 -3.11 8.44
C VAL A 90 -4.39 -3.57 9.81
N TYR A 91 -5.22 -3.40 10.83
CA TYR A 91 -4.92 -3.86 12.18
C TYR A 91 -5.87 -4.99 12.56
N ASP A 92 -5.31 -6.12 12.93
CA ASP A 92 -6.06 -7.24 13.49
C ASP A 92 -6.15 -7.07 15.02
N GLU A 93 -7.31 -6.67 15.50
CA GLU A 93 -7.55 -6.44 16.93
C GLU A 93 -7.50 -7.73 17.76
N PHE A 94 -7.77 -8.89 17.16
CA PHE A 94 -7.76 -10.17 17.89
C PHE A 94 -6.34 -10.63 18.20
N THR A 95 -5.44 -10.55 17.22
CA THR A 95 -4.04 -10.93 17.41
C THR A 95 -3.18 -9.78 17.93
N GLY A 96 -3.63 -8.53 17.78
CA GLY A 96 -2.84 -7.34 18.07
C GLY A 96 -1.75 -7.11 17.03
N THR A 97 -1.94 -7.60 15.81
CA THR A 97 -0.95 -7.52 14.72
C THR A 97 -1.33 -6.43 13.74
N LEU A 98 -0.41 -5.51 13.49
CA LEU A 98 -0.47 -4.58 12.37
C LEU A 98 0.10 -5.28 11.14
N LEU A 99 -0.65 -5.26 10.05
CA LEU A 99 -0.22 -5.74 8.74
C LEU A 99 -0.18 -4.56 7.79
N LEU A 100 0.96 -4.34 7.13
CA LEU A 100 1.07 -3.37 6.04
C LEU A 100 1.18 -4.14 4.73
N PHE A 101 0.09 -4.21 3.99
CA PHE A 101 0.10 -4.72 2.63
C PHE A 101 0.58 -3.66 1.65
N PHE A 102 1.24 -4.09 0.59
CA PHE A 102 1.71 -3.22 -0.49
C PHE A 102 1.91 -4.03 -1.78
N ILE A 103 2.10 -3.35 -2.90
CA ILE A 103 2.55 -3.99 -4.13
C ILE A 103 4.03 -3.73 -4.37
N ALA A 104 4.73 -4.71 -4.94
CA ALA A 104 6.10 -4.55 -5.40
C ALA A 104 6.16 -4.77 -6.92
N VAL A 105 6.65 -3.78 -7.68
CA VAL A 105 6.70 -3.86 -9.15
C VAL A 105 8.15 -3.92 -9.62
N LEU A 106 8.46 -4.86 -10.53
CA LEU A 106 9.82 -5.08 -11.00
C LEU A 106 10.40 -3.84 -11.70
N GLY A 107 11.54 -3.36 -11.21
CA GLY A 107 12.25 -2.18 -11.71
C GLY A 107 11.34 -0.97 -11.87
N ASN A 108 11.41 -0.32 -13.02
CA ASN A 108 10.59 0.84 -13.39
C ASN A 108 9.48 0.48 -14.40
N THR A 109 9.11 -0.81 -14.49
CA THR A 109 8.08 -1.28 -15.43
C THR A 109 6.77 -0.53 -15.19
N SER A 110 6.29 0.22 -16.17
CA SER A 110 5.11 1.07 -16.04
C SER A 110 3.82 0.25 -16.08
N GLU A 111 2.75 0.76 -15.46
CA GLU A 111 1.40 0.19 -15.59
C GLU A 111 1.01 0.07 -17.07
N SER A 112 1.22 1.13 -17.87
CA SER A 112 0.92 1.13 -19.31
C SER A 112 1.62 0.00 -20.08
N TYR A 113 2.88 -0.32 -19.75
CA TYR A 113 3.59 -1.42 -20.40
C TYR A 113 2.92 -2.76 -20.07
N GLN A 114 2.56 -2.98 -18.80
CA GLN A 114 1.88 -4.20 -18.38
C GLN A 114 0.49 -4.32 -19.01
N LEU A 115 -0.28 -3.23 -19.10
CA LEU A 115 -1.58 -3.18 -19.76
C LEU A 115 -1.49 -3.53 -21.26
N VAL A 116 -0.49 -3.01 -21.97
CA VAL A 116 -0.32 -3.25 -23.41
C VAL A 116 0.25 -4.63 -23.72
N THR A 117 1.09 -5.19 -22.85
CA THR A 117 1.79 -6.45 -23.13
C THR A 117 1.16 -7.67 -22.45
N GLY A 118 0.34 -7.45 -21.42
CA GLY A 118 -0.13 -8.52 -20.53
C GLY A 118 0.98 -9.13 -19.67
N ASN A 119 2.21 -8.58 -19.70
CA ASN A 119 3.34 -9.08 -18.92
C ASN A 119 3.29 -8.52 -17.50
N ASN A 120 2.51 -9.20 -16.65
CA ASN A 120 2.34 -8.83 -15.25
C ASN A 120 3.58 -9.15 -14.41
N VAL A 121 4.20 -8.12 -13.86
CA VAL A 121 5.39 -8.18 -13.01
C VAL A 121 5.13 -7.59 -11.62
N THR A 122 3.86 -7.44 -11.25
CA THR A 122 3.42 -6.93 -9.95
C THR A 122 3.32 -8.07 -8.92
N ARG A 123 3.82 -7.82 -7.71
CA ARG A 123 3.79 -8.75 -6.57
C ARG A 123 2.92 -8.20 -5.44
N LEU A 124 2.21 -9.09 -4.75
CA LEU A 124 1.47 -8.79 -3.54
C LEU A 124 2.36 -9.10 -2.33
N CYS A 125 2.65 -8.11 -1.51
CA CYS A 125 3.54 -8.26 -0.36
C CYS A 125 2.90 -7.74 0.92
N TYR A 126 3.41 -8.20 2.06
CA TYR A 126 3.17 -7.55 3.33
C TYR A 126 4.37 -7.62 4.27
N ILE A 127 4.39 -6.71 5.24
CA ILE A 127 5.19 -6.80 6.47
C ILE A 127 4.26 -6.67 7.67
N SER A 128 4.66 -7.18 8.83
CA SER A 128 3.85 -7.13 10.05
C SER A 128 4.61 -6.52 11.23
N SER A 129 3.86 -5.98 12.19
CA SER A 129 4.37 -5.44 13.45
C SER A 129 3.45 -5.85 14.60
N THR A 130 4.04 -6.26 15.72
CA THR A 130 3.32 -6.63 16.96
C THR A 130 3.59 -5.64 18.10
N ASP A 131 4.36 -4.59 17.85
CA ASP A 131 4.80 -3.57 18.81
C ASP A 131 4.29 -2.16 18.47
N GLY A 132 3.20 -2.06 17.69
CA GLY A 132 2.60 -0.77 17.35
C GLY A 132 3.40 0.02 16.31
N GLY A 133 4.07 -0.67 15.40
CA GLY A 133 4.81 -0.11 14.26
C GLY A 133 6.26 0.29 14.57
N ASP A 134 6.82 -0.12 15.71
CA ASP A 134 8.19 0.22 16.09
C ASP A 134 9.22 -0.67 15.38
N SER A 135 8.92 -1.96 15.26
CA SER A 135 9.68 -2.90 14.44
C SER A 135 8.76 -3.65 13.47
N TRP A 136 9.36 -4.14 12.39
CA TRP A 136 8.65 -4.76 11.28
C TRP A 136 9.32 -6.08 10.88
N SER A 137 8.51 -7.07 10.55
CA SER A 137 8.97 -8.34 10.00
C SER A 137 9.70 -8.15 8.67
N PRO A 138 10.48 -9.14 8.21
CA PRO A 138 10.87 -9.25 6.81
C PRO A 138 9.64 -9.31 5.88
N VAL A 139 9.83 -8.91 4.62
CA VAL A 139 8.79 -9.00 3.57
C VAL A 139 8.33 -10.44 3.37
N THR A 140 7.02 -10.61 3.21
CA THR A 140 6.42 -11.85 2.74
C THR A 140 5.74 -11.61 1.39
N ASP A 141 6.13 -12.37 0.37
CA ASP A 141 5.47 -12.39 -0.96
C ASP A 141 4.28 -13.37 -0.93
N LEU A 142 3.07 -12.83 -1.03
CA LEU A 142 1.81 -13.56 -1.03
C LEU A 142 1.30 -13.89 -2.43
N THR A 143 1.98 -13.41 -3.49
CA THR A 143 1.49 -13.49 -4.88
C THR A 143 1.09 -14.91 -5.25
N LYS A 144 1.97 -15.88 -5.01
CA LYS A 144 1.70 -17.29 -5.34
C LYS A 144 0.64 -17.92 -4.44
N ALA A 145 0.64 -17.60 -3.15
CA ALA A 145 -0.23 -18.22 -2.16
C ALA A 145 -1.68 -17.73 -2.26
N VAL A 146 -1.88 -16.45 -2.61
CA VAL A 146 -3.19 -15.79 -2.59
C VAL A 146 -3.77 -15.63 -3.99
N ILE A 147 -2.96 -15.27 -4.99
CA ILE A 147 -3.42 -15.02 -6.37
C ILE A 147 -3.23 -16.28 -7.23
N GLY A 148 -2.13 -17.00 -7.04
CA GLY A 148 -1.86 -18.25 -7.75
C GLY A 148 -1.80 -18.06 -9.27
N ASP A 149 -2.38 -19.00 -10.01
CA ASP A 149 -2.37 -18.98 -11.48
C ASP A 149 -3.26 -17.88 -12.10
N THR A 150 -4.24 -17.35 -11.34
CA THR A 150 -5.13 -16.27 -11.78
C THR A 150 -4.35 -15.01 -12.20
N ILE A 151 -3.12 -14.84 -11.69
CA ILE A 151 -2.27 -13.70 -12.07
C ILE A 151 -1.99 -13.64 -13.59
N LYS A 152 -2.04 -14.79 -14.30
CA LYS A 152 -1.85 -14.88 -15.76
C LYS A 152 -3.02 -14.32 -16.56
N GLU A 153 -4.15 -14.07 -15.90
CA GLU A 153 -5.34 -13.46 -16.48
C GLU A 153 -5.35 -11.94 -16.24
N TRP A 154 -4.43 -11.42 -15.42
CA TRP A 154 -4.35 -10.01 -15.09
C TRP A 154 -3.14 -9.38 -15.76
N ALA A 155 -3.33 -8.27 -16.45
CA ALA A 155 -2.25 -7.45 -16.97
C ALA A 155 -1.45 -6.81 -15.83
N THR A 156 -2.14 -6.33 -14.78
CA THR A 156 -1.56 -5.92 -13.50
C THR A 156 -2.68 -5.80 -12.46
N PHE A 157 -2.33 -5.54 -11.20
CA PHE A 157 -3.27 -5.27 -10.12
C PHE A 157 -2.66 -4.29 -9.11
N ALA A 158 -3.49 -3.76 -8.22
CA ALA A 158 -3.03 -2.90 -7.14
C ALA A 158 -3.93 -3.00 -5.90
N LEU A 159 -3.41 -2.53 -4.76
CA LEU A 159 -4.13 -2.42 -3.50
C LEU A 159 -4.62 -1.00 -3.28
N GLY A 160 -5.73 -0.88 -2.54
CA GLY A 160 -6.31 0.38 -2.07
C GLY A 160 -6.24 1.50 -3.11
N PRO A 161 -5.45 2.57 -2.85
CA PRO A 161 -4.64 2.81 -1.65
C PRO A 161 -5.51 3.22 -0.46
N GLY A 162 -4.92 3.33 0.73
CA GLY A 162 -5.66 3.72 1.94
C GLY A 162 -5.49 2.69 3.05
N HIS A 163 -6.56 2.23 3.68
CA HIS A 163 -6.49 1.21 4.74
C HIS A 163 -7.42 0.04 4.41
N GLY A 164 -7.01 -1.15 4.85
CA GLY A 164 -7.91 -2.29 4.97
C GLY A 164 -8.79 -2.16 6.22
N ILE A 165 -9.78 -3.03 6.34
CA ILE A 165 -10.68 -3.07 7.50
C ILE A 165 -10.74 -4.46 8.10
N GLN A 166 -11.08 -4.53 9.38
CA GLN A 166 -11.49 -5.77 10.04
C GLN A 166 -13.01 -5.75 10.23
N LEU A 167 -13.68 -6.79 9.73
CA LEU A 167 -15.10 -6.99 9.97
C LEU A 167 -15.35 -7.39 11.42
N LYS A 168 -16.59 -7.23 11.89
CA LYS A 168 -17.01 -7.71 13.23
C LYS A 168 -16.81 -9.22 13.43
N SER A 169 -16.75 -9.99 12.33
CA SER A 169 -16.42 -11.42 12.35
C SER A 169 -14.93 -11.72 12.57
N GLY A 170 -14.07 -10.70 12.55
CA GLY A 170 -12.62 -10.82 12.60
C GLY A 170 -11.92 -10.98 11.26
N ARG A 171 -12.67 -11.22 10.19
CA ARG A 171 -12.14 -11.25 8.83
C ARG A 171 -11.55 -9.90 8.44
N LEU A 172 -10.30 -9.91 7.98
CA LEU A 172 -9.62 -8.77 7.38
C LEU A 172 -10.03 -8.64 5.92
N LEU A 173 -10.24 -7.41 5.45
CA LEU A 173 -10.52 -7.09 4.06
C LEU A 173 -9.53 -6.03 3.55
N ILE A 174 -8.88 -6.33 2.43
CA ILE A 174 -7.98 -5.41 1.74
C ILE A 174 -8.60 -5.07 0.37
N PRO A 175 -9.02 -3.81 0.13
CA PRO A 175 -9.56 -3.41 -1.16
C PRO A 175 -8.48 -3.50 -2.25
N ALA A 176 -8.85 -3.98 -3.43
CA ALA A 176 -7.96 -4.17 -4.55
C ALA A 176 -8.69 -3.99 -5.89
N TYR A 177 -7.92 -3.87 -6.96
CA TYR A 177 -8.44 -3.97 -8.32
C TYR A 177 -7.40 -4.62 -9.22
N SER A 178 -7.87 -5.29 -10.27
CA SER A 178 -7.05 -5.92 -11.31
C SER A 178 -7.48 -5.40 -12.68
N TYR A 179 -6.55 -5.41 -13.63
CA TYR A 179 -6.89 -5.26 -15.05
C TYR A 179 -6.87 -6.62 -15.70
N HIS A 180 -8.04 -7.15 -16.06
CA HIS A 180 -8.17 -8.45 -16.70
C HIS A 180 -7.78 -8.36 -18.16
N ILE A 181 -7.17 -9.42 -18.69
CA ILE A 181 -6.83 -9.58 -20.10
C ILE A 181 -8.00 -10.26 -20.80
N ASP A 182 -8.83 -9.49 -21.49
CA ASP A 182 -10.05 -10.01 -22.12
C ASP A 182 -9.77 -10.60 -23.51
N CYS A 183 -8.83 -10.01 -24.25
CA CYS A 183 -8.48 -10.47 -25.59
C CYS A 183 -6.96 -10.43 -25.79
N LYS A 184 -6.37 -11.63 -25.96
CA LYS A 184 -4.92 -11.82 -26.10
C LYS A 184 -4.39 -11.50 -27.49
N GLU A 185 -5.20 -11.66 -28.53
CA GLU A 185 -4.77 -11.45 -29.92
C GLU A 185 -5.85 -10.77 -30.75
N CYS A 186 -5.58 -9.56 -31.22
CA CYS A 186 -6.06 -9.10 -32.51
C CYS A 186 -4.88 -8.61 -33.33
N PHE A 187 -4.75 -9.14 -34.55
CA PHE A 187 -3.67 -8.79 -35.48
C PHE A 187 -2.27 -8.91 -34.86
N GLY A 188 -2.07 -9.87 -33.93
CA GLY A 188 -0.77 -10.11 -33.27
C GLY A 188 -0.44 -9.20 -32.09
N GLN A 189 -1.41 -8.43 -31.56
CA GLN A 189 -1.26 -7.60 -30.36
C GLN A 189 -2.36 -7.88 -29.32
N LEU A 190 -2.06 -7.60 -28.06
CA LEU A 190 -3.05 -7.58 -26.98
C LEU A 190 -3.98 -6.39 -27.19
N CYS A 191 -5.29 -6.61 -27.27
CA CYS A 191 -6.21 -5.55 -27.68
C CYS A 191 -7.03 -4.94 -26.57
N GLN A 192 -7.26 -5.68 -25.48
CA GLN A 192 -8.23 -5.24 -24.49
C GLN A 192 -7.91 -5.72 -23.09
N THR A 193 -7.84 -4.75 -22.18
CA THR A 193 -7.82 -4.97 -20.75
C THR A 193 -8.94 -4.19 -20.07
N THR A 194 -9.68 -4.81 -19.14
CA THR A 194 -10.76 -4.14 -18.38
C THR A 194 -10.47 -4.12 -16.88
N PRO A 195 -10.81 -3.04 -16.17
CA PRO A 195 -10.62 -2.96 -14.72
C PRO A 195 -11.73 -3.70 -13.96
N HIS A 196 -11.36 -4.46 -12.92
CA HIS A 196 -12.27 -5.17 -12.02
C HIS A 196 -11.90 -4.88 -10.56
N SER A 197 -12.86 -4.41 -9.76
CA SER A 197 -12.67 -4.19 -8.33
C SER A 197 -12.99 -5.45 -7.53
N PHE A 198 -12.17 -5.76 -6.52
CA PHE A 198 -12.40 -6.88 -5.61
C PHE A 198 -11.78 -6.59 -4.23
N CYS A 199 -11.85 -7.54 -3.31
CA CYS A 199 -11.12 -7.46 -2.04
C CYS A 199 -10.40 -8.78 -1.78
N PHE A 200 -9.16 -8.71 -1.29
CA PHE A 200 -8.56 -9.87 -0.60
C PHE A 200 -9.19 -9.98 0.78
N HIS A 201 -9.36 -11.20 1.27
CA HIS A 201 -9.86 -11.45 2.61
C HIS A 201 -9.06 -12.51 3.35
N SER A 202 -9.00 -12.39 4.68
CA SER A 202 -8.51 -13.48 5.53
C SER A 202 -9.61 -14.54 5.72
N ASP A 203 -9.24 -15.81 5.68
CA ASP A 203 -10.14 -16.92 6.01
C ASP A 203 -10.19 -17.19 7.51
#